data_AF-A0A835LJI6-F1
#
_entry.id   AF-A0A835LJI6-F1
#
_cell.length_a   1.000
_cell.length_b   1.000
_cell.length_c   1.000
_cell.angle_alpha   90.00
_cell.angle_beta   90.00
_cell.angle_gamma   90.00
#
_symmetry.space_group_name_H-M   'P 1'
#
loop_
_entity.id
_entity.type
_entity.pdbx_description
1 polymer ?
#
loop_
_entity_poly.entity_id
_entity_poly.type
_entity_poly.pdbx_seq_one_letter_code
_entity_poly.pdbx_strand_id
1 'polypeptide(L)'
;MCGGFLLTHNDSKCGKLADFIPLTNYRIEWKYGIVSKLDACSFVPNVVDKGNILSIVKDSFPHVTHVVGIATVFHPKEPLLNGIAQGAHVISCKIGDSRLGSMETGTGLTRALIAVVEVLIQTSDAELEMRGRWSAGQKIICKGAKLTRIAIFY
;
A
#
# COMPACT_ATOMS: atom_id res chain seq x y z
N MET A 1 25.56 1.20 3.61
CA MET A 1 24.90 1.50 4.89
C MET A 1 23.55 2.13 4.58
N CYS A 2 22.46 1.36 4.63
CA CYS A 2 21.11 1.90 4.42
C CYS A 2 20.69 2.61 5.72
N GLY A 3 20.71 3.94 5.72
CA GLY A 3 20.26 4.74 6.85
C GLY A 3 18.77 4.53 7.09
N GLY A 4 18.43 3.85 8.19
CA GLY A 4 17.05 3.77 8.67
C GLY A 4 16.63 5.14 9.21
N PHE A 5 15.54 5.68 8.70
CA PHE A 5 14.89 6.85 9.29
C PHE A 5 13.95 6.40 10.42
N LEU A 6 13.88 7.18 11.50
CA LEU A 6 13.05 6.92 12.67
C LEU A 6 11.83 7.85 12.60
N LEU A 7 10.62 7.28 12.60
CA LEU A 7 9.37 8.03 12.70
C LEU A 7 8.71 7.72 14.03
N THR A 8 8.52 8.74 14.86
CA THR A 8 7.89 8.63 16.18
C THR A 8 6.54 9.33 16.20
N HIS A 9 5.51 8.65 16.73
CA HIS A 9 4.23 9.27 17.05
C HIS A 9 4.32 9.90 18.45
N ASN A 10 4.03 11.20 18.58
CA ASN A 10 4.18 11.92 19.84
C ASN A 10 3.01 11.60 20.79
N ASP A 11 3.21 10.70 21.75
CA ASP A 11 2.38 10.60 22.95
C ASP A 11 3.03 11.50 24.02
N SER A 12 2.30 12.49 24.55
CA SER A 12 2.88 13.58 25.36
C SER A 12 3.50 13.12 26.68
N LYS A 13 3.43 11.81 26.99
CA LYS A 13 4.00 11.16 28.18
C LYS A 13 5.33 10.42 27.94
N CYS A 14 5.80 10.31 26.69
CA CYS A 14 6.91 9.43 26.33
C CYS A 14 8.10 10.23 25.76
N GLY A 15 8.95 10.77 26.63
CA GLY A 15 10.05 11.68 26.26
C GLY A 15 11.33 11.02 25.70
N LYS A 16 11.35 9.71 25.42
CA LYS A 16 12.56 9.01 24.95
C LYS A 16 12.35 8.36 23.59
N LEU A 17 13.14 8.80 22.61
CA LEU A 17 13.20 8.23 21.26
C LEU A 17 13.54 6.73 21.24
N ALA A 18 14.23 6.24 22.29
CA ALA A 18 14.61 4.83 22.44
C ALA A 18 13.41 3.88 22.65
N ASP A 19 12.27 4.40 23.11
CA ASP A 19 11.09 3.59 23.41
C ASP A 19 10.22 3.36 22.15
N PHE A 20 10.60 3.93 21.01
CA PHE A 20 9.86 3.84 19.76
C PHE A 20 10.44 2.80 18.80
N ILE A 21 9.56 2.17 18.05
CA ILE A 21 9.94 1.25 16.97
C ILE A 21 10.25 2.08 15.72
N PRO A 22 11.50 2.08 15.21
CA PRO A 22 11.82 2.74 13.95
C PRO A 22 11.04 2.12 12.79
N LEU A 23 10.46 2.99 11.96
CA LEU A 23 9.81 2.62 10.71
C LEU A 23 10.57 3.26 9.54
N THR A 24 10.92 2.44 8.57
CA THR A 24 11.55 2.86 7.30
C THR A 24 10.59 2.66 6.14
N ASN A 25 11.08 2.83 4.91
CA ASN A 25 10.37 2.47 3.69
C ASN A 25 9.69 1.11 3.81
N TYR A 26 8.36 1.10 3.67
CA TYR A 26 7.56 -0.12 3.80
C TYR A 26 8.09 -1.25 2.94
N ARG A 27 8.47 -0.97 1.69
CA ARG A 27 8.99 -1.97 0.74
C ARG A 27 10.18 -2.76 1.28
N ILE A 28 10.95 -2.21 2.23
CA ILE A 28 12.15 -2.82 2.80
C ILE A 28 11.81 -3.75 3.96
N GLU A 29 11.03 -3.30 4.94
CA GLU A 29 10.81 -4.03 6.20
C GLU A 29 9.38 -4.54 6.41
N TRP A 30 8.43 -4.14 5.58
CA TRP A 30 7.00 -4.45 5.68
C TRP A 30 6.38 -4.11 7.05
N LYS A 31 6.93 -3.10 7.73
CA LYS A 31 6.43 -2.60 9.02
C LYS A 31 5.46 -1.44 8.84
N TYR A 32 4.40 -1.43 9.63
CA TYR A 32 3.41 -0.36 9.70
C TYR A 32 3.32 0.19 11.12
N GLY A 33 2.82 1.42 11.25
CA GLY A 33 2.51 2.04 12.53
C GLY A 33 1.01 2.13 12.77
N ILE A 34 0.62 2.36 14.01
CA ILE A 34 -0.76 2.70 14.41
C ILE A 34 -0.67 4.06 15.09
N VAL A 35 -1.48 5.03 14.62
CA VAL A 35 -1.52 6.40 15.17
C VAL A 35 -1.86 6.37 16.66
N SER A 36 -3.00 5.78 17.00
CA SER A 36 -3.35 5.48 18.39
C SER A 36 -4.27 4.27 18.46
N LYS A 37 -4.34 3.63 19.64
CA LYS A 37 -5.29 2.54 19.89
C LYS A 37 -6.74 3.01 19.79
N LEU A 38 -7.01 4.28 20.10
CA LEU A 38 -8.35 4.86 20.07
C LEU A 38 -8.80 5.12 18.63
N ASP A 39 -7.91 5.64 17.80
CA ASP A 39 -8.19 5.98 16.41
C ASP A 39 -8.17 4.74 15.49
N ALA A 40 -7.56 3.64 15.94
CA ALA A 40 -7.35 2.40 15.19
C ALA A 40 -6.81 2.63 13.75
N CYS A 41 -6.07 3.72 13.56
CA CYS A 41 -5.64 4.17 12.24
C CYS A 41 -4.22 3.65 11.97
N SER A 42 -4.11 2.67 11.08
CA SER A 42 -2.81 2.20 10.59
C SER A 42 -2.24 3.15 9.54
N PHE A 43 -0.91 3.27 9.52
CA PHE A 43 -0.20 4.03 8.52
C PHE A 43 1.11 3.36 8.14
N VAL A 44 1.57 3.71 6.96
CA VAL A 44 2.78 3.17 6.35
C VAL A 44 3.67 4.31 5.89
N PRO A 45 4.95 4.36 6.29
CA PRO A 45 5.84 5.41 5.84
C PRO A 45 6.69 5.00 4.63
N ASN A 46 6.96 5.99 3.79
CA ASN A 46 7.95 5.91 2.72
C ASN A 46 8.74 7.22 2.68
N VAL A 47 10.06 7.10 2.59
CA VAL A 47 11.01 8.20 2.44
C VAL A 47 11.44 8.25 0.98
N VAL A 48 11.11 9.34 0.31
CA VAL A 48 11.41 9.58 -1.10
C VAL A 48 12.30 10.81 -1.25
N ASP A 49 12.76 11.07 -2.48
CA ASP A 49 13.67 12.18 -2.79
C ASP A 49 14.90 12.22 -1.87
N LYS A 50 15.67 11.13 -1.83
CA LYS A 50 16.92 10.99 -1.08
C LYS A 50 16.83 11.36 0.42
N GLY A 51 15.66 11.28 1.03
CA GLY A 51 15.46 11.64 2.45
C GLY A 51 14.66 12.91 2.68
N ASN A 52 14.41 13.72 1.64
CA ASN A 52 13.81 15.04 1.80
C ASN A 52 12.29 14.99 1.98
N ILE A 53 11.63 13.93 1.52
CA ILE A 53 10.17 13.85 1.53
C ILE A 53 9.73 12.59 2.27
N LEU A 54 8.93 12.80 3.32
CA LEU A 54 8.20 11.75 4.00
C LEU A 54 6.79 11.61 3.41
N SER A 55 6.49 10.45 2.86
CA SER A 55 5.17 10.04 2.42
C SER A 55 4.56 9.09 3.44
N ILE A 56 3.51 9.54 4.11
CA ILE A 56 2.70 8.71 5.00
C ILE A 56 1.45 8.28 4.25
N VAL A 57 1.31 6.97 4.06
CA VAL A 57 0.14 6.36 3.44
C VAL A 57 -0.76 5.85 4.55
N LYS A 58 -1.98 6.39 4.60
CA LYS A 58 -3.06 5.90 5.45
C LYS A 58 -4.26 5.60 4.58
N ASP A 59 -4.95 4.52 4.92
CA ASP A 59 -6.25 4.26 4.31
C ASP A 59 -7.25 5.33 4.75
N SER A 60 -8.09 5.74 3.81
CA SER A 60 -9.12 6.76 4.03
C SER A 60 -10.51 6.15 4.03
N PHE A 61 -10.70 4.94 3.48
CA PHE A 61 -12.03 4.35 3.34
C PHE A 61 -11.95 2.82 3.16
N PRO A 62 -12.82 2.03 3.83
CA PRO A 62 -12.77 0.56 3.81
C PRO A 62 -13.03 -0.08 2.44
N HIS A 63 -13.35 0.72 1.41
CA HIS A 63 -13.60 0.20 0.08
C HIS A 63 -12.41 -0.56 -0.50
N VAL A 64 -11.18 -0.06 -0.33
CA VAL A 64 -10.01 -0.76 -0.89
C VAL A 64 -9.76 -2.08 -0.19
N THR A 65 -9.91 -2.15 1.14
CA THR A 65 -9.73 -3.41 1.89
C THR A 65 -10.80 -4.43 1.53
N HIS A 66 -12.03 -4.00 1.28
CA HIS A 66 -13.10 -4.86 0.76
C HIS A 66 -12.77 -5.41 -0.65
N VAL A 67 -12.32 -4.55 -1.58
CA VAL A 67 -11.93 -4.95 -2.94
C VAL A 67 -10.74 -5.92 -2.93
N VAL A 68 -9.75 -5.67 -2.07
CA VAL A 68 -8.61 -6.57 -1.85
C VAL A 68 -9.07 -7.94 -1.34
N GLY A 69 -10.03 -7.94 -0.40
CA GLY A 69 -10.65 -9.16 0.12
C GLY A 69 -11.26 -10.00 -1.00
N ILE A 70 -12.17 -9.43 -1.79
CA ILE A 70 -12.80 -10.13 -2.93
C ILE A 70 -11.75 -10.66 -3.92
N ALA A 71 -10.69 -9.88 -4.16
CA ALA A 71 -9.70 -10.25 -5.16
C ALA A 71 -8.73 -11.35 -4.68
N THR A 72 -8.31 -11.34 -3.41
CA THR A 72 -7.08 -12.05 -2.99
C THR A 72 -7.19 -12.88 -1.72
N VAL A 73 -8.32 -12.81 -1.00
CA VAL A 73 -8.49 -13.56 0.24
C VAL A 73 -8.22 -15.04 0.03
N PHE A 74 -7.50 -15.63 0.99
CA PHE A 74 -7.14 -17.04 0.99
C PHE A 74 -7.59 -17.67 2.30
N HIS A 75 -8.49 -18.64 2.21
CA HIS A 75 -9.08 -19.36 3.33
C HIS A 75 -8.83 -20.86 3.15
N PRO A 76 -7.84 -21.45 3.86
CA PRO A 76 -7.45 -22.85 3.63
C PRO A 76 -8.51 -23.86 4.07
N LYS A 77 -9.42 -23.48 5.00
CA LYS A 77 -10.47 -24.36 5.53
C LYS A 77 -11.81 -24.24 4.80
N GLU A 78 -12.06 -23.10 4.15
CA GLU A 78 -13.33 -22.83 3.46
C GLU A 78 -13.03 -22.24 2.07
N PRO A 79 -12.67 -23.08 1.08
CA PRO A 79 -12.25 -22.60 -0.23
C PRO A 79 -13.33 -21.82 -1.00
N LEU A 80 -14.60 -21.93 -0.61
CA LEU A 80 -15.71 -21.16 -1.18
C LEU A 80 -15.61 -19.66 -0.88
N LEU A 81 -14.89 -19.27 0.18
CA LEU A 81 -14.67 -17.88 0.55
C LEU A 81 -13.45 -17.26 -0.15
N ASN A 82 -12.77 -18.02 -0.99
CA ASN A 82 -11.55 -17.58 -1.65
C ASN A 82 -11.80 -16.52 -2.72
N GLY A 83 -10.86 -15.58 -2.80
CA GLY A 83 -10.85 -14.59 -3.88
C GLY A 83 -10.44 -15.19 -5.22
N ILE A 84 -10.59 -14.41 -6.29
CA ILE A 84 -10.26 -14.84 -7.66
C ILE A 84 -8.76 -15.17 -7.79
N ALA A 85 -7.90 -14.45 -7.08
CA ALA A 85 -6.45 -14.56 -7.13
C ALA A 85 -5.89 -14.78 -5.71
N GLN A 86 -6.20 -15.94 -5.14
CA GLN A 86 -5.82 -16.36 -3.79
C GLN A 86 -4.32 -16.22 -3.55
N GLY A 87 -3.95 -15.59 -2.42
CA GLY A 87 -2.55 -15.47 -2.02
C GLY A 87 -1.70 -14.58 -2.93
N ALA A 88 -2.32 -13.83 -3.85
CA ALA A 88 -1.61 -12.84 -4.65
C ALA A 88 -1.08 -11.70 -3.76
N HIS A 89 0.12 -11.21 -4.06
CA HIS A 89 0.65 -10.04 -3.39
C HIS A 89 -0.02 -8.78 -3.92
N VAL A 90 -0.53 -7.96 -3.02
CA VAL A 90 -1.24 -6.73 -3.37
C VAL A 90 -0.32 -5.52 -3.27
N ILE A 91 -0.34 -4.70 -4.32
CA ILE A 91 0.27 -3.36 -4.34
C ILE A 91 -0.89 -2.36 -4.23
N SER A 92 -1.06 -1.78 -3.05
CA SER A 92 -2.09 -0.79 -2.80
C SER A 92 -1.57 0.61 -3.13
N CYS A 93 -2.23 1.32 -4.04
CA CYS A 93 -1.85 2.64 -4.50
C CYS A 93 -2.96 3.66 -4.25
N LYS A 94 -2.81 4.47 -3.21
CA LYS A 94 -3.72 5.59 -2.95
C LYS A 94 -3.48 6.71 -3.96
N ILE A 95 -4.43 6.91 -4.88
CA ILE A 95 -4.48 7.99 -5.86
C ILE A 95 -5.44 9.12 -5.45
N GLY A 96 -6.35 8.85 -4.51
CA GLY A 96 -7.28 9.83 -3.96
C GLY A 96 -6.61 10.86 -3.04
N ASP A 97 -6.90 12.15 -3.25
CA ASP A 97 -6.47 13.23 -2.37
C ASP A 97 -7.56 13.59 -1.35
N SER A 98 -7.32 13.32 -0.07
CA SER A 98 -8.29 13.59 1.00
C SER A 98 -8.66 15.08 1.13
N ARG A 99 -7.84 16.01 0.61
CA ARG A 99 -8.17 17.45 0.57
C ARG A 99 -9.23 17.78 -0.48
N LEU A 100 -9.42 16.88 -1.44
CA LEU A 100 -10.41 16.97 -2.52
C LEU A 100 -11.53 15.94 -2.29
N GLY A 101 -11.81 15.56 -1.04
CA GLY A 101 -12.84 14.55 -0.75
C GLY A 101 -12.47 13.13 -1.20
N SER A 102 -11.18 12.84 -1.34
CA SER A 102 -10.64 11.57 -1.87
C SER A 102 -10.87 11.35 -3.36
N MET A 103 -11.13 12.43 -4.12
CA MET A 103 -11.11 12.37 -5.58
C MET A 103 -9.74 11.96 -6.09
N GLU A 104 -9.71 11.13 -7.13
CA GLU A 104 -8.49 10.79 -7.82
C GLU A 104 -7.87 12.03 -8.47
N THR A 105 -6.54 12.05 -8.54
CA THR A 105 -5.79 13.11 -9.21
C THR A 105 -4.93 12.51 -10.31
N GLY A 106 -4.78 13.22 -11.43
CA GLY A 106 -3.89 12.78 -12.53
C GLY A 106 -2.43 12.62 -12.07
N THR A 107 -2.01 13.44 -11.11
CA THR A 107 -0.70 13.34 -10.45
C THR A 107 -0.60 12.09 -9.57
N GLY A 108 -1.64 11.79 -8.78
CA GLY A 108 -1.73 10.56 -7.98
C GLY A 108 -1.65 9.31 -8.86
N LEU A 109 -2.42 9.29 -9.94
CA LEU A 109 -2.42 8.17 -10.89
C LEU A 109 -1.06 7.97 -11.56
N THR A 110 -0.42 9.06 -12.04
CA THR A 110 0.90 8.99 -12.68
C THR A 110 1.95 8.44 -11.73
N ARG A 111 1.98 8.94 -10.48
CA ARG A 111 2.91 8.46 -9.44
C ARG A 111 2.68 7.00 -9.08
N ALA A 112 1.42 6.59 -8.97
CA ALA A 112 1.06 5.22 -8.67
C ALA A 112 1.50 4.27 -9.81
N LEU A 113 1.31 4.67 -11.07
CA LEU A 113 1.75 3.88 -12.21
C LEU A 113 3.28 3.71 -12.22
N ILE A 114 4.04 4.80 -11.98
CA ILE A 114 5.50 4.73 -11.88
C ILE A 114 5.91 3.78 -10.74
N ALA A 115 5.31 3.91 -9.56
CA ALA A 115 5.62 3.05 -8.42
C ALA A 115 5.33 1.57 -8.69
N VAL A 116 4.24 1.26 -9.40
CA VAL A 116 3.89 -0.10 -9.81
C VAL A 116 4.91 -0.63 -10.82
N VAL A 117 5.25 0.15 -11.84
CA VAL A 117 6.27 -0.23 -12.83
C VAL A 117 7.61 -0.52 -12.17
N GLU A 118 8.06 0.28 -11.20
CA GLU A 118 9.28 0.01 -10.44
C GLU A 118 9.23 -1.31 -9.66
N VAL A 119 8.08 -1.64 -9.05
CA VAL A 119 7.90 -2.93 -8.34
C VAL A 119 7.96 -4.11 -9.32
N LEU A 120 7.43 -3.92 -10.53
CA LEU A 120 7.30 -4.97 -11.54
C LEU A 120 8.60 -5.20 -12.32
N ILE A 121 9.36 -4.14 -12.64
CA ILE A 121 10.66 -4.26 -13.32
C ILE A 121 11.67 -5.06 -12.48
N GLN A 122 11.52 -5.07 -11.15
CA GLN A 122 12.33 -5.92 -10.26
C GLN A 122 12.04 -7.42 -10.42
N THR A 123 11.01 -7.80 -11.18
CA THR A 123 10.66 -9.20 -11.47
C THR A 123 10.70 -9.46 -12.97
N SER A 124 11.63 -10.30 -13.40
CA SER A 124 11.97 -10.57 -14.81
C SER A 124 10.83 -11.11 -15.70
N ASP A 125 9.68 -11.46 -15.12
CA ASP A 125 8.58 -12.17 -15.77
C ASP A 125 7.23 -11.39 -15.71
N ALA A 126 7.25 -10.06 -15.54
CA ALA A 126 6.02 -9.29 -15.35
C ALA A 126 5.34 -8.88 -16.68
N GLU A 127 4.18 -9.46 -16.97
CA GLU A 127 3.28 -8.98 -18.03
C GLU A 127 2.22 -8.02 -17.43
N LEU A 128 2.12 -6.82 -17.99
CA LEU A 128 1.19 -5.77 -17.57
C LEU A 128 -0.14 -5.92 -18.30
N GLU A 129 -1.20 -6.27 -17.60
CA GLU A 129 -2.55 -6.30 -18.17
C GLU A 129 -3.47 -5.33 -17.42
N MET A 130 -3.85 -4.22 -18.07
CA MET A 130 -4.85 -3.31 -17.51
C MET A 130 -6.25 -3.90 -17.71
N ARG A 131 -6.93 -4.28 -16.62
CA ARG A 131 -8.27 -4.88 -16.67
C ARG A 131 -9.23 -4.25 -15.66
N GLY A 132 -10.37 -3.77 -16.19
CA GLY A 132 -11.55 -3.40 -15.41
C GLY A 132 -11.65 -1.92 -15.05
N ARG A 133 -12.85 -1.36 -15.21
CA ARG A 133 -13.26 -0.03 -14.74
C ARG A 133 -14.37 -0.25 -13.70
N TRP A 134 -14.18 0.20 -12.47
CA TRP A 134 -15.24 0.22 -11.46
C TRP A 134 -15.71 1.65 -11.26
N SER A 135 -16.91 1.84 -10.69
CA SER A 135 -17.53 3.16 -10.49
C SER A 135 -16.72 4.14 -9.65
N ALA A 136 -15.63 3.72 -8.99
CA ALA A 136 -14.80 4.52 -8.09
C ALA A 136 -13.28 4.25 -8.18
N GLY A 137 -12.76 3.65 -9.27
CA GLY A 137 -11.31 3.41 -9.41
C GLY A 137 -10.88 2.55 -10.59
N GLN A 138 -9.57 2.55 -10.87
CA GLN A 138 -8.91 1.74 -11.90
C GLN A 138 -8.17 0.54 -11.27
N LYS A 139 -8.17 -0.61 -11.95
CA LYS A 139 -7.42 -1.81 -11.52
C LYS A 139 -6.38 -2.16 -12.59
N ILE A 140 -5.15 -2.46 -12.17
CA ILE A 140 -4.12 -3.02 -13.06
C ILE A 140 -3.72 -4.38 -12.50
N ILE A 141 -3.86 -5.42 -13.30
CA ILE A 141 -3.52 -6.79 -12.92
C ILE A 141 -2.19 -7.10 -13.59
N CYS A 142 -1.16 -7.43 -12.80
CA CYS A 142 0.14 -7.78 -13.33
C CYS A 142 0.42 -9.24 -13.01
N LYS A 143 0.21 -10.12 -13.98
CA LYS A 143 0.37 -11.55 -13.77
C LYS A 143 1.80 -11.95 -14.16
N GLY A 144 2.62 -12.28 -13.17
CA GLY A 144 3.91 -12.94 -13.40
C GLY A 144 3.76 -14.45 -13.46
N ALA A 145 4.62 -15.13 -14.22
CA ALA A 145 4.56 -16.59 -14.44
C ALA A 145 4.73 -17.44 -13.15
N LYS A 146 5.38 -16.90 -12.11
CA LYS A 146 5.62 -17.58 -10.82
C LYS A 146 4.98 -16.92 -9.60
N LEU A 147 4.49 -15.68 -9.73
CA LEU A 147 3.94 -14.90 -8.63
C LEU A 147 2.91 -13.90 -9.16
N THR A 148 1.65 -14.05 -8.73
CA THR A 148 0.58 -13.11 -9.09
C THR A 148 0.70 -11.86 -8.22
N ARG A 149 0.84 -10.68 -8.85
CA ARG A 149 0.80 -9.39 -8.17
C ARG A 149 -0.40 -8.58 -8.67
N ILE A 150 -1.13 -7.95 -7.76
CA ILE A 150 -2.31 -7.16 -8.14
C ILE A 150 -2.12 -5.75 -7.65
N ALA A 151 -2.12 -4.78 -8.57
CA ALA A 151 -2.10 -3.37 -8.24
C ALA A 151 -3.53 -2.82 -8.19
N ILE A 152 -3.89 -2.21 -7.07
CA ILE A 152 -5.21 -1.61 -6.85
C ILE A 152 -5.02 -0.12 -6.62
N PHE A 153 -5.72 0.69 -7.43
CA PHE A 153 -5.68 2.15 -7.36
C PHE A 153 -7.01 2.65 -6.79
N TYR A 154 -6.95 3.53 -5.80
CA TYR A 154 -8.12 4.01 -5.05
C TYR A 154 -7.96 5.42 -4.49
#